data_AF-A0A3D4QZR7-F1
#
_entry.id   AF-A0A3D4QZR7-F1
#
_cell.length_a   1.000
_cell.length_b   1.000
_cell.length_c   1.000
_cell.angle_alpha   90.00
_cell.angle_beta   90.00
_cell.angle_gamma   90.00
#
_symmetry.space_group_name_H-M   'P 1'
#
loop_
_entity.id
_entity.type
_entity.pdbx_description
1 polymer ?
#
loop_
_entity_poly.entity_id
_entity_poly.type
_entity_poly.pdbx_seq_one_letter_code
_entity_poly.pdbx_strand_id
1 'polypeptide(L)' 'MFEKVREIIAEQLGVEENEITMESSFVEDLGADSLDIVELIMALEEE' A
#
# COMPACT_ATOMS: atom_id res chain seq x y z
N MET A 1 4.49 -4.29 -12.44
CA MET A 1 4.40 -2.97 -11.79
C MET A 1 3.36 -3.02 -10.68
N PHE A 2 2.09 -3.30 -10.98
CA PHE A 2 1.07 -3.48 -9.93
C PHE A 2 1.40 -4.56 -8.89
N GLU A 3 1.91 -5.74 -9.30
CA GLU A 3 2.26 -6.80 -8.33
C GLU A 3 3.33 -6.38 -7.32
N LYS A 4 4.40 -5.69 -7.76
CA LYS A 4 5.43 -5.15 -6.86
C LYS A 4 4.87 -4.08 -5.92
N VAL A 5 4.07 -3.16 -6.46
CA VAL A 5 3.42 -2.11 -5.66
C VAL A 5 2.51 -2.75 -4.62
N ARG A 6 1.76 -3.79 -4.99
CA ARG A 6 0.89 -4.55 -4.10
C ARG A 6 1.66 -5.26 -2.99
N GLU A 7 2.80 -5.86 -3.31
CA GLU A 7 3.69 -6.50 -2.34
C GLU A 7 4.19 -5.48 -1.30
N ILE A 8 4.66 -4.31 -1.75
CA ILE A 8 5.12 -3.22 -0.87
C ILE A 8 3.98 -2.71 0.03
N ILE A 9 2.77 -2.52 -0.54
CA ILE A 9 1.59 -2.08 0.23
C ILE A 9 1.22 -3.12 1.30
N ALA A 10 1.21 -4.42 0.93
CA ALA A 10 0.88 -5.50 1.85
C ALA A 10 1.89 -5.59 3.01
N GLU A 11 3.18 -5.44 2.72
CA GLU A 11 4.25 -5.45 3.73
C GLU A 11 4.17 -4.22 4.65
N GLN A 12 3.97 -3.02 4.10
CA GLN A 12 3.96 -1.78 4.87
C GLN A 12 2.71 -1.62 5.73
N LEU A 13 1.53 -1.95 5.18
CA LEU A 13 0.25 -1.80 5.89
C LEU A 13 -0.14 -3.05 6.68
N GLY A 14 0.58 -4.17 6.52
CA GLY A 14 0.27 -5.42 7.21
C GLY A 14 -1.08 -6.03 6.80
N VAL A 15 -1.52 -5.78 5.57
CA VAL A 15 -2.76 -6.30 4.98
C VAL A 15 -2.45 -7.44 4.01
N GLU A 16 -3.42 -8.30 3.74
CA GLU A 16 -3.20 -9.37 2.77
C GLU A 16 -3.25 -8.83 1.33
N GLU A 17 -2.39 -9.35 0.44
CA GLU A 17 -2.34 -8.94 -0.97
C GLU A 17 -3.69 -9.14 -1.71
N ASN A 18 -4.52 -10.07 -1.25
CA ASN A 18 -5.84 -10.33 -1.82
C ASN A 18 -6.88 -9.25 -1.45
N GLU A 19 -6.63 -8.44 -0.43
CA GLU A 19 -7.46 -7.30 -0.01
C GLU A 19 -7.13 -6.03 -0.83
N ILE A 20 -5.99 -6.02 -1.52
CA ILE A 20 -5.53 -4.89 -2.33
C ILE A 20 -5.97 -5.05 -3.78
N THR A 21 -6.90 -4.19 -4.20
CA THR A 21 -7.38 -4.07 -5.58
C THR A 21 -6.91 -2.75 -6.20
N MET A 22 -7.03 -2.60 -7.53
CA MET A 22 -6.70 -1.31 -8.17
C MET A 22 -7.68 -0.21 -7.78
N GLU A 23 -8.85 -0.59 -7.30
CA GLU A 23 -9.93 0.28 -6.85
C GLU A 23 -9.91 0.55 -5.34
N SER A 24 -9.07 -0.18 -4.57
CA SER A 24 -8.99 -0.04 -3.12
C SER A 24 -8.51 1.36 -2.72
N SER A 25 -9.22 1.98 -1.79
CA SER A 25 -8.79 3.20 -1.13
C SER A 25 -7.81 2.89 0.00
N PHE A 26 -6.64 3.52 -0.02
CA PHE A 26 -5.65 3.40 1.05
C PHE A 26 -6.20 3.71 2.45
N VAL A 27 -7.06 4.73 2.57
CA VAL A 27 -7.61 5.13 3.87
C VAL A 27 -8.85 4.33 4.24
N GLU A 28 -9.87 4.32 3.38
CA GLU A 28 -11.15 3.67 3.67
C GLU A 28 -11.10 2.14 3.69
N ASP A 29 -10.34 1.51 2.79
CA ASP A 29 -10.31 0.04 2.64
C ASP A 29 -9.11 -0.58 3.34
N LEU A 30 -7.94 0.06 3.26
CA LEU A 30 -6.69 -0.48 3.83
C LEU A 30 -6.33 0.12 5.21
N GLY A 31 -7.12 1.08 5.69
CA GLY A 31 -6.94 1.67 7.01
C GLY A 31 -5.66 2.48 7.19
N ALA A 32 -5.00 2.85 6.10
CA ALA A 32 -3.77 3.63 6.13
C ALA A 32 -4.02 5.05 6.62
N ASP A 33 -3.17 5.54 7.51
CA ASP A 33 -3.18 6.94 7.93
C ASP A 33 -2.29 7.82 7.03
N SER A 34 -2.21 9.12 7.35
CA SER A 34 -1.41 10.05 6.55
C SER A 34 0.10 9.79 6.63
N LEU A 35 0.60 9.18 7.71
CA LEU A 35 2.01 8.81 7.85
C LEU A 35 2.31 7.57 7.02
N ASP A 36 1.44 6.56 7.09
CA ASP A 36 1.57 5.33 6.32
C ASP A 36 1.70 5.62 4.83
N ILE A 37 0.88 6.54 4.30
CA ILE A 37 0.93 6.96 2.88
C ILE A 37 2.27 7.61 2.52
N VAL A 38 2.83 8.45 3.40
CA VAL A 38 4.11 9.12 3.15
C VAL A 38 5.24 8.09 3.11
N GLU A 39 5.24 7.14 4.05
CA GLU A 39 6.22 6.05 4.06
C GLU A 39 6.11 5.15 2.83
N LEU A 40 4.89 4.85 2.38
CA LEU A 40 4.62 4.10 1.16
C LEU A 40 5.17 4.78 -0.09
N ILE A 41 4.99 6.10 -0.21
CA ILE A 41 5.55 6.89 -1.31
C ILE A 41 7.07 6.84 -1.28
N MET A 42 7.68 7.00 -0.11
CA MET A 42 9.14 6.92 0.04
C MET A 42 9.69 5.55 -0.36
N ALA A 43 9.04 4.45 0.07
CA ALA A 43 9.41 3.09 -0.30
C ALA A 43 9.29 2.85 -1.81
N LEU A 44 8.25 3.41 -2.44
CA LEU A 44 8.05 3.33 -3.90
C LEU A 44 9.00 4.21 -4.71
N GLU A 45 9.52 5.30 -4.15
CA GLU A 45 10.54 6.15 -4.80
C GLU A 45 11.94 5.54 -4.75
N GLU A 46 12.24 4.71 -3.74
CA GLU A 46 13.53 4.03 -3.61
C GLU A 46 13.68 2.77 -4.50
N GLU A 47 12.57 2.23 -5.00
CA GLU A 47 12.48 1.06 -5.90
C GLU A 47 12.53 1.43 -7.40
#